data_AF-A0A921B6B1-F1
#
_entry.id   AF-A0A921B6B1-F1
#
_cell.length_a   1.000
_cell.length_b   1.000
_cell.length_c   1.000
_cell.angle_alpha   90.00
_cell.angle_beta   90.00
_cell.angle_gamma   90.00
#
_symmetry.space_group_name_H-M   'P 1'
#
loop_
_entity.id
_entity.type
_entity.pdbx_description
1 polymer ?
#
loop_
_entity_poly.entity_id
_entity_poly.type
_entity_poly.pdbx_seq_one_letter_code
_entity_poly.pdbx_strand_id
1 'polypeptide(L)'
;MLGFSVLDIGLVKERAKQYQELGYTAQKWFFRHGPMSGSEGLKKNVEMVEALRNTLGDDDDIMFDCWQSMDVNYVLDWLKRLKNLILAGLKSVQCQIVSILSGKFVNLQTFPCLVRHHYTRWGMKEFIDAEALDILQPDIYWAGGLSEVLKIAAVATTADLITIPHGHSTNAGIHFSVSQSPIHTPYQEYLIKWNTVHQIF
;
A
#
# COMPACT_ATOMS: atom_id res chain seq x y z
N MET A 1 5.00 -6.60 2.54
CA MET A 1 5.07 -6.50 1.07
C MET A 1 5.93 -7.63 0.52
N LEU A 2 5.37 -8.42 -0.39
CA LEU A 2 5.99 -9.72 -0.70
C LEU A 2 7.14 -9.65 -1.72
N GLY A 3 7.33 -8.52 -2.42
CA GLY A 3 8.51 -8.32 -3.28
C GLY A 3 8.58 -9.25 -4.49
N PHE A 4 7.48 -9.89 -4.87
CA PHE A 4 7.44 -10.87 -5.95
C PHE A 4 7.18 -10.22 -7.32
N SER A 5 8.01 -10.56 -8.31
CA SER A 5 7.73 -10.33 -9.73
C SER A 5 7.11 -11.58 -10.33
N VAL A 6 5.79 -11.59 -10.48
CA VAL A 6 5.02 -12.72 -11.01
C VAL A 6 3.95 -12.17 -11.92
N LEU A 7 3.89 -12.73 -13.13
CA LEU A 7 2.81 -12.52 -14.09
C LEU A 7 1.88 -13.72 -14.20
N ASP A 8 2.36 -14.89 -13.78
CA ASP A 8 1.60 -16.14 -13.77
C ASP A 8 0.66 -16.20 -12.55
N ILE A 9 -0.64 -16.33 -12.81
CA ILE A 9 -1.66 -16.35 -11.76
C ILE A 9 -1.52 -17.58 -10.84
N GLY A 10 -1.08 -18.73 -11.37
CA GLY A 10 -0.84 -19.92 -10.56
C GLY A 10 0.21 -19.67 -9.47
N LEU A 11 1.33 -19.07 -9.86
CA LEU A 11 2.41 -18.67 -8.96
C LEU A 11 1.99 -17.55 -7.98
N VAL A 12 1.09 -16.65 -8.37
CA VAL A 12 0.52 -15.66 -7.45
C VAL A 12 -0.26 -16.37 -6.34
N LYS A 13 -1.13 -17.32 -6.69
CA LYS A 13 -1.93 -18.09 -5.72
C LYS A 13 -1.06 -18.95 -4.80
N GLU A 14 -0.11 -19.69 -5.38
CA GLU A 14 0.83 -20.53 -4.63
C GLU A 14 1.57 -19.72 -3.56
N ARG A 15 2.14 -18.58 -3.95
CA ARG A 15 2.86 -17.70 -3.03
C ARG A 15 1.93 -17.07 -2.00
N ALA A 16 0.76 -16.59 -2.42
CA ALA A 16 -0.21 -16.02 -1.48
C ALA A 16 -0.56 -17.01 -0.38
N LYS A 17 -0.83 -18.28 -0.75
CA LYS A 17 -1.13 -19.34 0.20
C LYS A 17 0.06 -19.69 1.09
N GLN A 18 1.25 -19.78 0.51
CA GLN A 18 2.47 -20.02 1.27
C GLN A 18 2.66 -19.00 2.41
N TYR A 19 2.49 -17.70 2.15
CA TYR A 19 2.64 -16.69 3.20
C TYR A 19 1.48 -16.67 4.18
N GLN A 20 0.26 -17.02 3.75
CA GLN A 20 -0.85 -17.24 4.68
C GLN A 20 -0.55 -18.39 5.66
N GLU A 21 0.01 -19.50 5.18
CA GLU A 21 0.40 -20.65 6.00
C GLU A 21 1.55 -20.34 6.98
N LEU A 22 2.39 -19.35 6.65
CA LEU A 22 3.41 -18.80 7.56
C LEU A 22 2.82 -17.86 8.64
N GLY A 23 1.51 -17.59 8.59
CA GLY A 23 0.79 -16.77 9.58
C GLY A 23 0.66 -15.30 9.22
N TYR A 24 1.00 -14.88 7.99
CA TYR A 24 0.75 -13.50 7.55
C TYR A 24 -0.74 -13.30 7.22
N THR A 25 -1.40 -12.41 7.97
CA THR A 25 -2.81 -12.03 7.77
C THR A 25 -2.99 -10.81 6.86
N ALA A 26 -1.88 -10.21 6.40
CA ALA A 26 -1.89 -9.05 5.51
C ALA A 26 -0.81 -9.17 4.44
N GLN A 27 -1.18 -9.01 3.17
CA GLN A 27 -0.27 -9.15 2.04
C GLN A 27 -0.34 -7.95 1.10
N LYS A 28 0.84 -7.38 0.80
CA LYS A 28 0.98 -6.33 -0.21
C LYS A 28 1.65 -6.83 -1.49
N TRP A 29 0.99 -6.63 -2.61
CA TRP A 29 1.37 -7.07 -3.95
C TRP A 29 1.62 -5.89 -4.90
N PHE A 30 2.45 -6.09 -5.92
CA PHE A 30 2.72 -5.06 -6.92
C PHE A 30 1.90 -5.32 -8.18
N PHE A 31 1.30 -4.27 -8.75
CA PHE A 31 0.80 -4.37 -10.12
C PHE A 31 1.95 -4.46 -11.12
N ARG A 32 1.68 -5.14 -12.23
CA ARG A 32 2.65 -5.37 -13.30
C ARG A 32 2.24 -4.76 -14.64
N HIS A 33 1.02 -4.24 -14.72
CA HIS A 33 0.50 -3.54 -15.87
C HIS A 33 0.16 -2.10 -15.50
N GLY A 34 0.61 -1.16 -16.32
CA GLY A 34 0.31 0.27 -16.20
C GLY A 34 -0.37 0.82 -17.46
N PRO A 35 -0.40 2.16 -17.62
CA PRO A 35 -1.11 2.83 -18.71
C PRO A 35 -0.78 2.32 -20.11
N MET A 36 0.50 2.03 -20.38
CA MET A 36 0.96 1.50 -21.67
C MET A 36 0.40 0.12 -22.02
N SER A 37 -0.08 -0.65 -21.03
CA SER A 37 -0.72 -1.95 -21.26
C SER A 37 -2.22 -1.82 -21.63
N GLY A 38 -2.78 -0.61 -21.56
CA GLY A 38 -4.17 -0.33 -21.92
C GLY A 38 -5.20 -1.17 -21.17
N SER A 39 -6.34 -1.39 -21.82
CA SER A 39 -7.48 -2.15 -21.26
C SER A 39 -7.13 -3.60 -20.93
N GLU A 40 -6.24 -4.23 -21.71
CA GLU A 40 -5.78 -5.61 -21.43
C GLU A 40 -4.95 -5.67 -20.14
N GLY A 41 -4.09 -4.68 -19.92
CA GLY A 41 -3.36 -4.57 -18.65
C GLY A 41 -4.29 -4.40 -17.44
N LEU A 42 -5.35 -3.60 -17.60
CA LEU A 42 -6.35 -3.41 -16.55
C LEU A 42 -7.07 -4.73 -16.20
N LYS A 43 -7.47 -5.49 -17.22
CA LYS A 43 -8.09 -6.81 -17.02
C LYS A 43 -7.17 -7.75 -16.25
N LYS A 44 -5.87 -7.80 -16.59
CA LYS A 44 -4.88 -8.63 -15.89
C LYS A 44 -4.66 -8.20 -14.44
N ASN A 45 -4.62 -6.88 -14.16
CA ASN A 45 -4.55 -6.38 -12.79
C ASN A 45 -5.80 -6.78 -11.98
N VAL A 46 -6.99 -6.72 -12.60
CA VAL A 46 -8.24 -7.18 -11.99
C VAL A 46 -8.22 -8.69 -11.71
N GLU A 47 -7.79 -9.50 -12.68
CA GLU A 47 -7.66 -10.96 -12.53
C GLU A 47 -6.73 -11.32 -11.37
N MET A 48 -5.63 -10.59 -11.19
CA MET A 48 -4.74 -10.76 -10.04
C MET A 48 -5.43 -10.48 -8.71
N VAL A 49 -6.26 -9.43 -8.64
CA VAL A 49 -7.02 -9.07 -7.43
C VAL A 49 -8.02 -10.18 -7.08
N GLU A 50 -8.78 -10.65 -8.07
CA GLU A 50 -9.73 -11.76 -7.90
C GLU A 50 -9.01 -13.05 -7.46
N ALA A 51 -7.90 -13.39 -8.12
CA ALA A 51 -7.12 -14.57 -7.78
C ALA A 51 -6.61 -14.53 -6.34
N LEU A 52 -6.14 -13.37 -5.87
CA LEU A 52 -5.66 -13.19 -4.51
C LEU A 52 -6.80 -13.31 -3.49
N ARG A 53 -7.92 -12.60 -3.69
CA ARG A 53 -9.06 -12.68 -2.76
C ARG A 53 -9.63 -14.09 -2.69
N ASN A 54 -9.82 -14.76 -3.83
CA ASN A 54 -10.31 -16.14 -3.86
C ASN A 54 -9.36 -17.12 -3.16
N THR A 55 -8.06 -16.84 -3.12
CA THR A 55 -7.06 -17.71 -2.50
C THR A 55 -6.92 -17.47 -1.01
N LEU A 56 -6.96 -16.20 -0.60
CA LEU A 56 -6.73 -15.79 0.79
C LEU A 56 -8.03 -15.81 1.63
N GLY A 57 -9.20 -15.82 1.00
CA GLY A 57 -10.48 -15.72 1.72
C GLY A 57 -10.75 -14.28 2.17
N ASP A 58 -11.78 -14.06 2.98
CA ASP A 58 -12.25 -12.71 3.33
C ASP A 58 -11.55 -12.08 4.55
N ASP A 59 -10.88 -12.89 5.37
CA ASP A 59 -10.30 -12.44 6.64
C ASP A 59 -8.92 -11.76 6.49
N ASP A 60 -8.20 -12.07 5.42
CA ASP A 60 -6.87 -11.51 5.17
C ASP A 60 -6.94 -10.14 4.46
N ASP A 61 -6.08 -9.22 4.87
CA ASP A 61 -5.94 -7.92 4.21
C ASP A 61 -5.09 -8.03 2.95
N ILE A 62 -5.59 -7.46 1.85
CA ILE A 62 -4.89 -7.43 0.57
C ILE A 62 -4.64 -5.99 0.18
N MET A 63 -3.35 -5.64 0.08
CA MET A 63 -2.90 -4.34 -0.38
C MET A 63 -2.25 -4.44 -1.76
N PHE A 64 -2.39 -3.39 -2.58
CA PHE A 64 -1.71 -3.28 -3.87
C PHE A 64 -0.81 -2.06 -3.96
N ASP A 65 0.30 -2.19 -4.66
CA ASP A 65 1.29 -1.14 -4.84
C ASP A 65 1.49 -0.84 -6.33
N CYS A 66 1.19 0.40 -6.71
CA CYS A 66 1.33 0.87 -8.09
C CYS A 66 2.70 1.49 -8.37
N TRP A 67 3.56 1.68 -7.36
CA TRP A 67 4.90 2.28 -7.45
C TRP A 67 4.97 3.53 -8.35
N GLN A 68 3.98 4.42 -8.29
CA GLN A 68 3.85 5.63 -9.14
C GLN A 68 3.83 5.36 -10.66
N SER A 69 3.59 4.12 -11.08
CA SER A 69 3.62 3.72 -12.49
C SER A 69 2.29 3.91 -13.23
N MET A 70 1.25 4.41 -12.55
CA MET A 70 -0.08 4.61 -13.11
C MET A 70 -0.47 6.09 -13.11
N ASP A 71 -1.17 6.52 -14.15
CA ASP A 71 -1.82 7.83 -14.20
C ASP A 71 -3.26 7.77 -13.63
N VAL A 72 -3.86 8.94 -13.38
CA VAL A 72 -5.19 9.07 -12.76
C VAL A 72 -6.27 8.45 -13.64
N ASN A 73 -6.18 8.57 -14.97
CA ASN A 73 -7.23 8.02 -15.84
C ASN A 73 -7.22 6.49 -15.79
N TYR A 74 -6.03 5.89 -15.80
CA TYR A 74 -5.84 4.46 -15.66
C TYR A 74 -6.34 3.95 -14.30
N VAL A 75 -5.97 4.65 -13.23
CA VAL A 75 -6.46 4.33 -11.88
C VAL A 75 -7.97 4.46 -11.81
N LEU A 76 -8.56 5.55 -12.31
CA LEU A 76 -10.01 5.75 -12.29
C LEU A 76 -10.76 4.65 -13.06
N ASP A 77 -10.27 4.21 -14.22
CA ASP A 77 -10.88 3.09 -14.95
C ASP A 77 -10.74 1.77 -14.17
N TRP A 78 -9.57 1.54 -13.58
CA TRP A 78 -9.33 0.39 -12.73
C TRP A 78 -10.28 0.33 -11.53
N LEU A 79 -10.45 1.45 -10.80
CA LEU A 79 -11.33 1.53 -9.64
C LEU A 79 -12.80 1.30 -10.00
N LYS A 80 -13.25 1.80 -11.16
CA LYS A 80 -14.61 1.52 -11.66
C LYS A 80 -14.83 0.03 -11.84
N ARG A 81 -13.84 -0.70 -12.35
CA ARG A 81 -13.90 -2.15 -12.54
C ARG A 81 -13.86 -2.89 -11.20
N LEU A 82 -13.00 -2.47 -10.27
CA LEU A 82 -12.97 -3.04 -8.92
C LEU A 82 -14.25 -2.80 -8.14
N LYS A 83 -14.89 -1.63 -8.28
CA LYS A 83 -16.16 -1.34 -7.59
C LYS A 83 -17.23 -2.37 -7.93
N ASN A 84 -17.26 -2.87 -9.17
CA ASN A 84 -18.17 -3.93 -9.56
C ASN A 84 -17.87 -5.26 -8.86
N LEU A 85 -16.60 -5.55 -8.56
CA LEU A 85 -16.20 -6.73 -7.78
C LEU A 85 -16.56 -6.59 -6.31
N ILE A 86 -16.37 -5.40 -5.74
CA ILE A 86 -16.77 -5.09 -4.37
C ILE A 86 -18.29 -5.23 -4.21
N LEU A 87 -19.06 -4.71 -5.17
CA LEU A 87 -20.51 -4.86 -5.20
C LEU A 87 -20.95 -6.32 -5.44
N ALA A 88 -20.15 -7.14 -6.11
CA ALA A 88 -20.36 -8.56 -6.31
C ALA A 88 -19.95 -9.43 -5.10
N GLY A 89 -19.48 -8.82 -4.00
CA GLY A 89 -19.18 -9.49 -2.73
C GLY A 89 -17.71 -9.43 -2.28
N LEU A 90 -16.81 -8.85 -3.07
CA LEU A 90 -15.37 -8.76 -2.74
C LEU A 90 -15.13 -7.71 -1.63
N LYS A 91 -14.85 -8.14 -0.39
CA LYS A 91 -14.54 -7.22 0.71
C LYS A 91 -13.03 -6.88 0.81
N SER A 92 -12.76 -5.67 1.32
CA SER A 92 -11.47 -5.10 1.73
C SER A 92 -10.27 -5.30 0.78
N VAL A 93 -10.25 -4.62 -0.38
CA VAL A 93 -9.00 -4.40 -1.12
C VAL A 93 -8.49 -3.00 -0.82
N GLN A 94 -7.31 -2.89 -0.23
CA GLN A 94 -6.63 -1.60 -0.06
C GLN A 94 -5.68 -1.39 -1.24
N CYS A 95 -5.64 -0.20 -1.84
CA CYS A 95 -4.75 0.04 -2.96
C CYS A 95 -3.94 1.31 -2.73
N GLN A 96 -2.62 1.17 -2.70
CA GLN A 96 -1.67 2.29 -2.75
C GLN A 96 -1.75 2.97 -4.11
N ILE A 97 -2.77 3.78 -4.27
CA ILE A 97 -2.86 4.75 -5.34
C ILE A 97 -2.14 5.98 -4.83
N VAL A 98 -1.02 6.29 -5.47
CA VAL A 98 -0.39 7.58 -5.31
C VAL A 98 -1.21 8.56 -6.15
N SER A 99 -2.06 9.34 -5.49
CA SER A 99 -2.71 10.52 -6.07
C SER A 99 -1.74 11.69 -5.97
N ILE A 100 -0.78 11.76 -6.89
CA ILE A 100 -0.13 13.03 -7.21
C ILE A 100 -0.21 13.16 -8.72
N LEU A 101 -1.31 13.76 -9.15
CA LEU A 101 -1.32 14.40 -10.45
C LEU A 101 -1.58 15.89 -10.24
N SER A 102 -0.53 16.67 -10.52
CA SER A 102 -0.68 18.04 -10.98
C SER A 102 -1.49 18.95 -10.06
N GLY A 103 -1.31 18.85 -8.74
CA GLY A 103 -1.96 19.74 -7.76
C GLY A 103 -3.47 19.54 -7.59
N LYS A 104 -4.03 18.41 -8.04
CA LYS A 104 -5.43 18.04 -7.77
C LYS A 104 -5.48 16.69 -7.06
N PHE A 105 -5.80 16.74 -5.78
CA PHE A 105 -6.11 15.55 -5.00
C PHE A 105 -7.44 14.99 -5.47
N VAL A 106 -7.41 13.83 -6.13
CA VAL A 106 -8.63 13.08 -6.43
C VAL A 106 -8.96 12.26 -5.18
N ASN A 107 -10.00 12.67 -4.45
CA ASN A 107 -10.51 11.90 -3.32
C ASN A 107 -11.19 10.64 -3.88
N LEU A 108 -10.47 9.52 -3.81
CA LEU A 108 -10.96 8.21 -4.20
C LEU A 108 -11.52 7.53 -2.95
N GLN A 109 -12.59 8.09 -2.36
CA GLN A 109 -13.27 7.61 -1.13
C GLN A 109 -13.56 6.10 -1.07
N THR A 110 -13.40 5.37 -2.18
CA THR A 110 -13.62 3.93 -2.27
C THR A 110 -12.38 3.10 -1.90
N PHE A 111 -11.15 3.66 -1.90
CA PHE A 111 -9.91 2.90 -1.69
C PHE A 111 -8.85 3.69 -0.89
N PRO A 112 -8.32 3.12 0.21
CA PRO A 112 -7.27 3.75 1.01
C PRO A 112 -6.02 4.11 0.20
N CYS A 113 -5.69 5.40 0.05
CA CYS A 113 -4.55 5.87 -0.75
C CYS A 113 -3.30 6.09 0.11
N LEU A 114 -2.12 5.66 -0.40
CA LEU A 114 -0.83 5.66 0.34
C LEU A 114 0.28 6.38 -0.46
N VAL A 115 1.12 7.17 0.22
CA VAL A 115 2.31 7.79 -0.41
C VAL A 115 3.56 7.63 0.45
N ARG A 116 4.67 7.34 -0.25
CA ARG A 116 5.98 7.04 0.35
C ARG A 116 7.11 7.99 -0.03
N HIS A 117 7.00 8.71 -1.14
CA HIS A 117 8.05 9.60 -1.65
C HIS A 117 7.81 11.07 -1.27
N HIS A 118 7.40 11.30 -0.02
CA HIS A 118 7.34 12.65 0.56
C HIS A 118 8.23 12.76 1.77
N TYR A 119 8.74 13.96 1.94
CA TYR A 119 9.76 14.28 2.91
C TYR A 119 9.20 15.25 3.93
N THR A 120 9.58 15.03 5.20
CA THR A 120 9.23 15.89 6.34
C THR A 120 7.73 16.02 6.63
N ARG A 121 7.39 16.59 7.79
CA ARG A 121 5.99 16.84 8.14
C ARG A 121 5.29 17.88 7.25
N TRP A 122 6.03 18.78 6.61
CA TRP A 122 5.44 19.80 5.73
C TRP A 122 4.85 19.18 4.47
N GLY A 123 5.61 18.29 3.81
CA GLY A 123 5.12 17.59 2.63
C GLY A 123 3.92 16.68 2.96
N MET A 124 3.96 15.99 4.10
CA MET A 124 2.84 15.15 4.54
C MET A 124 1.60 15.98 4.91
N LYS A 125 1.77 17.14 5.55
CA LYS A 125 0.69 18.04 5.94
C LYS A 125 -0.15 18.50 4.75
N GLU A 126 0.45 18.68 3.58
CA GLU A 126 -0.28 19.03 2.35
C GLU A 126 -1.31 17.94 1.97
N PHE A 127 -0.98 16.66 2.14
CA PHE A 127 -1.91 15.55 1.88
C PHE A 127 -3.01 15.45 2.94
N ILE A 128 -2.66 15.71 4.20
CA ILE A 128 -3.60 15.68 5.31
C ILE A 128 -4.63 16.80 5.14
N ASP A 129 -4.17 18.04 4.89
CA ASP A 129 -5.02 19.21 4.71
C ASP A 129 -5.95 19.10 3.49
N ALA A 130 -5.52 18.32 2.49
CA ALA A 130 -6.32 18.05 1.31
C ALA A 130 -7.20 16.79 1.40
N GLU A 131 -7.19 16.09 2.55
CA GLU A 131 -7.91 14.83 2.75
C GLU A 131 -7.62 13.81 1.62
N ALA A 132 -6.35 13.75 1.22
CA ALA A 132 -5.93 13.02 0.02
C ALA A 132 -5.50 11.58 0.29
N LEU A 133 -5.23 11.24 1.55
CA LEU A 133 -4.70 9.96 1.99
C LEU A 133 -5.43 9.48 3.24
N ASP A 134 -5.62 8.16 3.31
CA ASP A 134 -6.26 7.50 4.45
C ASP A 134 -5.22 6.95 5.43
N ILE A 135 -3.98 6.76 4.98
CA ILE A 135 -2.87 6.26 5.79
C ILE A 135 -1.57 6.88 5.26
N LEU A 136 -0.71 7.33 6.17
CA LEU A 136 0.61 7.86 5.82
C LEU A 136 1.66 6.76 5.83
N GLN A 137 2.59 6.82 4.88
CA GLN A 137 3.70 5.87 4.79
C GLN A 137 5.08 6.52 4.68
N PRO A 138 5.48 7.35 5.67
CA PRO A 138 6.82 7.92 5.68
C PRO A 138 7.86 6.80 5.73
N ASP A 139 8.88 6.90 4.88
CA ASP A 139 10.10 6.11 5.06
C ASP A 139 11.00 6.81 6.07
N ILE A 140 11.43 6.12 7.13
CA ILE A 140 12.26 6.72 8.17
C ILE A 140 13.58 7.29 7.62
N TYR A 141 14.19 6.62 6.65
CA TYR A 141 15.48 7.04 6.10
C TYR A 141 15.36 8.24 5.16
N TRP A 142 14.16 8.49 4.64
CA TRP A 142 13.94 9.56 3.65
C TRP A 142 13.21 10.75 4.26
N ALA A 143 12.20 10.50 5.09
CA ALA A 143 11.31 11.53 5.61
C ALA A 143 11.96 12.50 6.60
N GLY A 144 13.22 12.26 7.00
CA GLY A 144 13.96 13.10 7.94
C GLY A 144 14.39 12.38 9.23
N GLY A 145 14.44 11.05 9.23
CA GLY A 145 14.83 10.25 10.38
C GLY A 145 13.67 9.96 11.34
N LEU A 146 13.94 9.13 12.36
CA LEU A 146 12.94 8.71 13.34
C LEU A 146 12.30 9.91 14.05
N SER A 147 13.10 10.91 14.40
CA SER A 147 12.62 12.15 15.04
C SER A 147 11.60 12.91 14.20
N GLU A 148 11.70 12.88 12.88
CA GLU A 148 10.74 13.54 12.00
C GLU A 148 9.50 12.66 11.77
N VAL A 149 9.67 11.35 11.64
CA VAL A 149 8.54 10.41 11.53
C VAL A 149 7.64 10.42 12.77
N LEU A 150 8.20 10.57 13.97
CA LEU A 150 7.39 10.77 15.19
C LEU A 150 6.50 12.01 15.11
N LYS A 151 6.98 13.11 14.52
CA LYS A 151 6.18 14.33 14.33
C LYS A 151 5.13 14.14 13.24
N ILE A 152 5.49 13.45 12.15
CA ILE A 152 4.54 13.10 11.09
C ILE A 152 3.38 12.29 11.68
N ALA A 153 3.68 11.26 12.47
CA ALA A 153 2.70 10.43 13.15
C ALA A 153 1.81 11.25 14.10
N ALA A 154 2.40 12.12 14.91
CA ALA A 154 1.63 13.02 15.78
C ALA A 154 0.66 13.92 14.99
N VAL A 155 1.09 14.48 13.86
CA VAL A 155 0.21 15.29 13.00
C VAL A 155 -0.90 14.41 12.38
N ALA A 156 -0.57 13.19 11.95
CA ALA A 156 -1.54 12.25 11.39
C ALA A 156 -2.68 11.94 12.38
N THR A 157 -2.37 11.78 13.67
CA THR A 157 -3.39 11.53 14.71
C THR A 157 -4.42 12.65 14.83
N THR A 158 -4.06 13.89 14.49
CA THR A 158 -5.01 15.02 14.55
C THR A 158 -6.07 14.99 13.46
N ALA A 159 -5.87 14.13 12.45
CA ALA A 159 -6.76 13.94 11.31
C ALA A 159 -7.32 12.51 11.26
N ASP A 160 -7.26 11.76 12.37
CA ASP A 160 -7.71 10.36 12.47
C ASP A 160 -7.05 9.41 11.45
N LEU A 161 -5.85 9.77 10.96
CA LEU A 161 -5.07 8.94 10.04
C LEU A 161 -4.13 8.02 10.83
N ILE A 162 -3.87 6.85 10.27
CA ILE A 162 -2.83 5.94 10.79
C ILE A 162 -1.51 6.11 10.03
N THR A 163 -0.41 5.67 10.65
CA THR A 163 0.93 5.73 10.07
C THR A 163 1.54 4.32 9.97
N ILE A 164 1.86 3.90 8.75
CA ILE A 164 2.52 2.62 8.47
C ILE A 164 3.84 2.91 7.75
N PRO A 165 4.98 2.92 8.45
CA PRO A 165 6.27 3.23 7.82
C PRO A 165 6.57 2.32 6.63
N HIS A 166 7.23 2.89 5.61
CA HIS A 166 7.63 2.13 4.45
C HIS A 166 8.63 1.02 4.79
N GLY A 167 8.45 -0.16 4.19
CA GLY A 167 9.22 -1.36 4.50
C GLY A 167 10.71 -1.33 4.11
N HIS A 168 11.20 -0.35 3.35
CA HIS A 168 12.63 -0.24 3.06
C HIS A 168 13.45 0.02 4.34
N SER A 169 12.90 0.76 5.29
CA SER A 169 13.51 1.06 6.59
C SER A 169 13.01 0.15 7.72
N THR A 170 12.67 -1.12 7.43
CA THR A 170 12.06 -2.07 8.41
C THR A 170 12.75 -2.07 9.78
N ASN A 171 14.08 -2.10 9.85
CA ASN A 171 14.81 -2.15 11.12
C ASN A 171 14.55 -0.93 12.01
N ALA A 172 14.49 0.28 11.44
CA ALA A 172 14.08 1.46 12.20
C ALA A 172 12.54 1.52 12.35
N GLY A 173 11.82 1.04 11.34
CA GLY A 173 10.35 1.00 11.27
C GLY A 173 9.76 0.22 12.42
N ILE A 174 10.31 -0.93 12.75
CA ILE A 174 9.81 -1.75 13.86
C ILE A 174 9.96 -1.03 15.21
N HIS A 175 11.09 -0.35 15.46
CA HIS A 175 11.26 0.46 16.68
C HIS A 175 10.25 1.60 16.78
N PHE A 176 9.98 2.28 15.66
CA PHE A 176 8.88 3.22 15.60
C PHE A 176 7.56 2.53 15.95
N SER A 177 7.18 1.48 15.22
CA SER A 177 5.86 0.85 15.33
C SER A 177 5.58 0.32 16.73
N VAL A 178 6.53 -0.37 17.36
CA VAL A 178 6.36 -0.92 18.74
C VAL A 178 6.37 0.15 19.83
N SER A 179 6.82 1.38 19.53
CA SER A 179 6.80 2.50 20.48
C SER A 179 5.51 3.31 20.43
N GLN A 180 4.67 3.10 19.42
CA GLN A 180 3.40 3.83 19.25
C GLN A 180 2.20 2.96 19.66
N SER A 181 1.02 3.59 19.73
CA SER A 181 -0.23 2.86 19.92
C SER A 181 -0.48 1.91 18.73
N PRO A 182 -0.80 0.63 18.97
CA PRO A 182 -1.15 -0.31 17.89
C PRO A 182 -2.34 0.14 17.04
N ILE A 183 -3.23 0.97 17.58
CA ILE A 183 -4.36 1.54 16.83
C ILE A 183 -3.86 2.52 15.76
N HIS A 184 -2.75 3.22 16.03
CA HIS A 184 -2.18 4.22 15.10
C HIS A 184 -1.16 3.63 14.13
N THR A 185 -0.59 2.47 14.45
CA THR A 185 0.36 1.77 13.58
C THR A 185 0.11 0.25 13.60
N PRO A 186 -1.01 -0.20 13.01
CA PRO A 186 -1.45 -1.59 13.13
C PRO A 186 -0.60 -2.59 12.34
N TYR A 187 0.16 -2.12 11.35
CA TYR A 187 0.99 -2.97 10.50
C TYR A 187 2.44 -2.46 10.42
N GLN A 188 3.37 -3.39 10.30
CA GLN A 188 4.73 -3.13 9.87
C GLN A 188 4.90 -3.66 8.44
N GLU A 189 5.21 -2.79 7.49
CA GLU A 189 5.58 -3.26 6.16
C GLU A 189 6.91 -4.00 6.24
N TYR A 190 6.91 -5.28 5.86
CA TYR A 190 8.10 -6.12 5.79
C TYR A 190 8.34 -6.60 4.35
N LEU A 191 9.51 -6.32 3.79
CA LEU A 191 9.91 -6.74 2.45
C LEU A 191 10.60 -8.11 2.53
N ILE A 192 9.88 -9.18 2.24
CA ILE A 192 10.38 -10.56 2.45
C ILE A 192 11.74 -10.80 1.78
N LYS A 193 11.90 -10.37 0.52
CA LYS A 193 13.16 -10.56 -0.22
C LYS A 193 14.25 -9.56 0.15
N TRP A 194 13.86 -8.30 0.34
CA TRP A 194 14.83 -7.21 0.50
C TRP A 194 15.38 -7.11 1.91
N ASN A 195 14.59 -7.46 2.94
CA ASN A 195 15.07 -7.40 4.31
C ASN A 195 16.21 -8.40 4.58
N THR A 196 16.23 -9.57 3.92
CA THR A 196 17.40 -10.48 3.97
C THR A 196 18.67 -9.81 3.46
N VAL A 197 18.56 -8.95 2.44
CA VAL A 197 19.69 -8.19 1.89
C VAL A 197 20.05 -7.02 2.80
N HIS A 198 19.06 -6.31 3.32
CA HIS A 198 19.25 -5.12 4.17
C HIS A 198 19.69 -5.45 5.61
N GLN A 199 19.80 -6.74 5.97
CA GLN A 199 20.32 -7.20 7.27
C GLN A 199 21.84 -7.04 7.41
N ILE A 200 22.56 -6.79 6.32
CA ILE A 200 24.03 -6.62 6.33
C ILE A 200 24.37 -5.14 6.15
N PHE A 201 24.17 -4.36 7.21
CA PHE A 201 24.87 -3.10 7.46
C PHE A 201 25.21 -3.04 8.96
#